data_AF-A0A9D2HV73-F1
#
_entry.id   AF-A0A9D2HV73-F1
#
_cell.length_a   1.000
_cell.length_b   1.000
_cell.length_c   1.000
_cell.angle_alpha   90.00
_cell.angle_beta   90.00
_cell.angle_gamma   90.00
#
_symmetry.space_group_name_H-M   'P 1'
#
loop_
_entity.id
_entity.type
_entity.pdbx_description
1 polymer ?
#
loop_
_entity_poly.entity_id
_entity_poly.type
_entity_poly.pdbx_seq_one_letter_code
_entity_poly.pdbx_strand_id
1 'polypeptide(L)'
;MPNVNIELFKRTSPEKKIELIRKLTQAELSGISESTLLRIVKETGRRIKGSRNYEFYVNPDRREGNNWNSMVEGVWLYRGKLHVMVYVQLDNTDTSLLISFHDFFKKGNFRGTIKRDDRYGNPQTHYYEYDEKDKGEVLRAICLEYIHTKYKEKLNPIYQQFKQQ
;
A
#
# COMPACT_ATOMS: atom_id res chain seq x y z
N MET A 1 6.45 3.50 -22.77
CA MET A 1 5.88 4.27 -21.64
C MET A 1 6.94 4.49 -20.57
N PRO A 2 6.85 5.54 -19.76
CA PRO A 2 7.82 5.82 -18.69
C PRO A 2 7.79 4.71 -17.62
N ASN A 3 8.95 4.18 -17.25
CA ASN A 3 9.03 3.14 -16.22
C ASN A 3 8.81 3.75 -14.82
N VAL A 4 7.66 3.46 -14.21
CA VAL A 4 7.28 3.95 -12.88
C VAL A 4 8.35 3.68 -11.81
N ASN A 5 9.05 2.55 -11.89
CA ASN A 5 10.14 2.18 -10.96
C ASN A 5 11.30 3.19 -10.95
N ILE A 6 11.43 4.00 -12.01
CA ILE A 6 12.45 5.04 -12.14
C ILE A 6 11.81 6.43 -11.94
N GLU A 7 10.68 6.69 -12.61
CA GLU A 7 10.04 8.01 -12.65
C GLU A 7 9.61 8.52 -11.26
N LEU A 8 9.21 7.63 -10.35
CA LEU A 8 8.86 7.97 -8.97
C LEU A 8 10.00 8.67 -8.22
N PHE A 9 11.26 8.42 -8.59
CA PHE A 9 12.43 8.91 -7.87
C PHE A 9 13.20 10.02 -8.61
N LYS A 10 12.85 10.31 -9.87
CA LYS A 10 13.44 11.43 -10.63
C LYS A 10 13.08 12.78 -10.02
N ARG A 11 13.87 13.82 -10.33
CA ARG A 11 13.59 15.22 -9.95
C ARG A 11 12.51 15.83 -10.84
N THR A 12 11.30 15.31 -10.75
CA THR A 12 10.09 15.84 -11.40
C THR A 12 9.14 16.41 -10.34
N SER A 13 8.20 17.27 -10.74
CA SER A 13 7.26 17.86 -9.79
C SER A 13 6.35 16.79 -9.16
N PRO A 14 5.95 16.94 -7.89
CA PRO A 14 5.04 15.99 -7.24
C PRO A 14 3.73 15.78 -8.00
N GLU A 15 3.18 16.84 -8.60
CA GLU A 15 1.93 16.82 -9.36
C GLU A 15 2.06 15.95 -10.62
N LYS A 16 3.17 16.07 -11.35
CA LYS A 16 3.46 15.21 -12.52
C LYS A 16 3.63 13.75 -12.12
N LYS A 17 4.17 13.47 -10.93
CA LYS A 17 4.26 12.09 -10.41
C LYS A 17 2.88 11.54 -10.07
N ILE A 18 2.02 12.32 -9.43
CA ILE A 18 0.63 11.93 -9.15
C ILE A 18 -0.13 11.64 -10.45
N GLU A 19 -0.03 12.53 -11.43
CA GLU A 19 -0.65 12.35 -12.75
C GLU A 19 -0.15 11.06 -13.43
N LEU A 20 1.16 10.82 -13.41
CA LEU A 20 1.76 9.59 -13.94
C LEU A 20 1.19 8.35 -13.24
N ILE A 21 1.15 8.34 -11.91
CA ILE A 21 0.65 7.19 -11.13
C ILE A 21 -0.82 6.92 -11.44
N ARG A 22 -1.66 7.97 -11.56
CA ARG A 22 -3.08 7.83 -11.90
C ARG A 22 -3.33 7.25 -13.28
N LYS A 23 -2.42 7.43 -14.23
CA LYS A 23 -2.54 6.94 -15.60
C LYS A 23 -1.98 5.53 -15.81
N LEU A 24 -1.32 4.93 -14.81
CA LEU A 24 -0.76 3.59 -14.95
C LEU A 24 -1.86 2.57 -15.23
N THR A 25 -1.62 1.73 -16.22
CA THR A 25 -2.43 0.56 -16.54
C THR A 25 -2.19 -0.56 -15.52
N GLN A 26 -3.08 -1.56 -15.47
CA GLN A 26 -2.90 -2.73 -14.60
C GLN A 26 -1.59 -3.49 -14.90
N ALA A 27 -1.19 -3.57 -16.17
CA ALA A 27 0.08 -4.16 -16.57
C ALA A 27 1.28 -3.38 -16.00
N GLU A 28 1.25 -2.04 -16.04
CA GLU A 28 2.33 -1.22 -15.47
C GLU A 28 2.36 -1.26 -13.95
N LEU A 29 1.19 -1.33 -13.29
CA LEU A 29 1.08 -1.50 -11.85
C LEU A 29 1.67 -2.84 -11.40
N SER A 30 1.30 -3.94 -12.04
CA SER A 30 1.87 -5.27 -11.75
C SER A 30 3.38 -5.34 -12.01
N GLY A 31 3.93 -4.44 -12.84
CA GLY A 31 5.36 -4.27 -13.08
C GLY A 31 6.12 -3.46 -12.03
N ILE A 32 5.47 -2.98 -10.96
CA ILE A 32 6.15 -2.30 -9.85
C ILE A 32 6.95 -3.34 -9.05
N SER A 33 8.27 -3.13 -8.99
CA SER A 33 9.17 -4.07 -8.33
C SER A 33 9.11 -3.98 -6.81
N GLU A 34 9.41 -5.09 -6.14
CA GLU A 34 9.61 -5.11 -4.69
C GLU A 34 10.67 -4.09 -4.23
N SER A 35 11.71 -3.87 -5.04
CA SER A 35 12.77 -2.89 -4.74
C SER A 35 12.26 -1.44 -4.71
N THR A 36 11.27 -1.12 -5.56
CA THR A 36 10.58 0.17 -5.57
C THR A 36 9.80 0.37 -4.27
N LEU A 37 9.02 -0.64 -3.84
CA LEU A 37 8.29 -0.56 -2.58
C LEU A 37 9.24 -0.51 -1.38
N LEU A 38 10.33 -1.26 -1.40
CA LEU A 38 11.35 -1.22 -0.35
C LEU A 38 11.93 0.19 -0.20
N ARG A 39 12.18 0.87 -1.33
CA ARG A 39 12.65 2.26 -1.34
C ARG A 39 11.60 3.22 -0.79
N ILE A 40 10.34 3.07 -1.20
CA ILE A 40 9.21 3.85 -0.65
C ILE A 40 9.18 3.72 0.88
N VAL A 41 9.12 2.49 1.38
CA VAL A 41 9.01 2.21 2.82
C VAL A 41 10.20 2.76 3.60
N LYS A 42 11.42 2.71 3.05
CA LYS A 42 12.62 3.27 3.70
C LYS A 42 12.68 4.80 3.68
N GLU A 43 12.18 5.43 2.62
CA GLU A 43 12.25 6.89 2.47
C GLU A 43 11.14 7.62 3.26
N THR A 44 9.95 7.02 3.36
CA THR A 44 8.77 7.68 3.98
C THR A 44 8.15 6.92 5.13
N GLY A 45 8.49 5.64 5.34
CA GLY A 45 7.99 4.85 6.46
C GLY A 45 8.59 5.30 7.79
N ARG A 46 7.81 5.12 8.86
CA ARG A 46 8.25 5.35 10.23
C ARG A 46 9.20 4.23 10.65
N ARG A 47 10.45 4.57 10.98
CA ARG A 47 11.40 3.62 11.54
C ARG A 47 11.04 3.25 12.97
N ILE A 48 10.99 1.96 13.29
CA ILE A 48 10.83 1.47 14.67
C ILE A 48 12.16 1.67 15.41
N LYS A 49 12.13 2.45 16.50
CA LYS A 49 13.32 2.82 17.30
C LYS A 49 14.10 1.57 17.71
N GLY A 50 15.43 1.62 17.56
CA GLY A 50 16.30 0.49 17.91
C GLY A 50 16.30 -0.66 16.90
N SER A 51 15.62 -0.54 15.75
CA SER A 51 15.56 -1.59 14.74
C SER A 51 15.89 -1.09 13.32
N ARG A 52 15.92 -2.02 12.36
CA ARG A 52 15.92 -1.74 10.91
C ARG A 52 14.53 -1.94 10.28
N ASN A 53 13.48 -1.98 11.10
CA ASN A 53 12.11 -2.17 10.66
C ASN A 53 11.44 -0.82 10.41
N TYR A 54 10.54 -0.79 9.43
CA TYR A 54 9.85 0.42 8.99
C TYR A 54 8.38 0.12 8.72
N GLU A 55 7.50 0.98 9.20
CA GLU A 55 6.06 0.91 8.97
C GLU A 55 5.65 2.05 8.05
N PHE A 56 5.05 1.71 6.91
CA PHE A 56 4.49 2.66 5.97
C PHE A 56 2.98 2.49 5.94
N TYR A 57 2.25 3.47 6.46
CA TYR A 57 0.78 3.44 6.48
C TYR A 57 0.21 4.25 5.32
N VAL A 58 -0.84 3.72 4.70
CA VAL A 58 -1.67 4.42 3.73
C VAL A 58 -2.76 5.19 4.48
N ASN A 59 -2.93 6.46 4.14
CA ASN A 59 -3.98 7.29 4.70
C ASN A 59 -5.36 6.64 4.42
N PRO A 60 -6.28 6.61 5.40
CA PRO A 60 -7.61 5.99 5.23
C PRO A 60 -8.32 6.34 3.91
N ASP A 61 -8.26 7.60 3.47
CA ASP A 61 -8.95 8.08 2.26
C ASP A 61 -8.31 7.57 0.95
N ARG A 62 -7.14 6.94 1.03
CA ARG A 62 -6.40 6.36 -0.11
C ARG A 62 -6.23 4.86 0.01
N ARG A 63 -6.78 4.22 1.05
CA ARG A 63 -6.69 2.76 1.19
C ARG A 63 -7.52 2.12 0.11
N GLU A 64 -6.96 1.06 -0.47
CA GLU A 64 -7.63 0.23 -1.46
C GLU A 64 -7.74 -1.18 -0.92
N GLY A 65 -8.74 -1.90 -1.38
CA GLY A 65 -9.15 -3.18 -0.83
C GLY A 65 -9.77 -4.08 -1.87
N ASN A 66 -10.50 -5.08 -1.42
CA ASN A 66 -11.24 -6.00 -2.29
C ASN A 66 -12.70 -5.56 -2.53
N ASN A 67 -13.04 -4.32 -2.20
CA ASN A 67 -14.39 -3.76 -2.30
C ASN A 67 -15.47 -4.56 -1.56
N TRP A 68 -15.10 -5.36 -0.57
CA TRP A 68 -16.03 -6.17 0.20
C TRP A 68 -15.76 -6.10 1.70
N ASN A 69 -14.74 -6.80 2.17
CA ASN A 69 -14.49 -7.03 3.59
C ASN A 69 -13.03 -6.84 3.99
N SER A 70 -12.18 -6.35 3.09
CA SER A 70 -10.76 -6.17 3.37
C SER A 70 -10.18 -4.97 2.67
N MET A 71 -9.20 -4.33 3.33
CA MET A 71 -8.40 -3.25 2.77
C MET A 71 -6.94 -3.36 3.18
N VAL A 72 -6.04 -2.79 2.38
CA VAL A 72 -4.62 -2.70 2.71
C VAL A 72 -4.35 -1.39 3.46
N GLU A 73 -3.87 -1.53 4.69
CA GLU A 73 -3.55 -0.40 5.56
C GLU A 73 -2.16 0.17 5.32
N GLY A 74 -1.27 -0.61 4.72
CA GLY A 74 0.14 -0.25 4.59
C GLY A 74 1.07 -1.40 4.25
N VAL A 75 2.37 -1.12 4.36
CA VAL A 75 3.45 -2.06 4.14
C VAL A 75 4.44 -1.99 5.30
N TRP A 76 4.82 -3.15 5.83
CA TRP A 76 5.81 -3.27 6.89
C TRP A 76 7.09 -3.94 6.37
N LEU A 77 8.21 -3.23 6.46
CA LEU A 77 9.54 -3.84 6.39
C LEU A 77 9.91 -4.43 7.76
N TYR A 78 9.86 -5.75 7.87
CA TYR A 78 10.19 -6.49 9.09
C TYR A 78 11.33 -7.47 8.83
N ARG A 79 12.43 -7.34 9.59
CA ARG A 79 13.63 -8.19 9.47
C ARG A 79 14.13 -8.33 8.01
N GLY A 80 14.06 -7.23 7.25
CA GLY A 80 14.53 -7.18 5.87
C GLY A 80 13.54 -7.69 4.82
N LYS A 81 12.33 -8.12 5.21
CA LYS A 81 11.28 -8.60 4.30
C LYS A 81 10.06 -7.68 4.34
N LEU A 82 9.45 -7.43 3.18
CA LEU A 82 8.23 -6.65 3.08
C LEU A 82 7.00 -7.53 3.36
N HIS A 83 6.06 -6.96 4.09
CA HIS A 83 4.76 -7.54 4.38
C HIS A 83 3.68 -6.51 4.08
N VAL A 84 2.57 -6.95 3.51
CA VAL A 84 1.36 -6.16 3.33
C VAL A 84 0.55 -6.25 4.61
N MET A 85 0.14 -5.08 5.12
CA MET A 85 -0.74 -4.97 6.28
C MET A 85 -2.18 -5.00 5.79
N VAL A 86 -2.87 -6.12 5.99
CA VAL A 86 -4.23 -6.33 5.49
C VAL A 86 -5.21 -6.29 6.64
N TYR A 87 -6.10 -5.31 6.64
CA TYR A 87 -7.25 -5.27 7.52
C TYR A 87 -8.38 -6.09 6.91
N VAL A 88 -9.06 -6.88 7.74
CA VAL A 88 -10.23 -7.67 7.37
C VAL A 88 -11.33 -7.41 8.39
N GLN A 89 -12.48 -6.96 7.89
CA GLN A 89 -13.71 -6.79 8.65
C GLN A 89 -14.44 -8.13 8.70
N LEU A 90 -14.75 -8.59 9.91
CA LEU A 90 -15.57 -9.77 10.16
C LEU A 90 -16.89 -9.33 10.80
N ASP A 91 -17.84 -10.26 10.94
CA ASP A 91 -19.22 -9.96 11.34
C ASP A 91 -19.34 -9.20 12.67
N ASN A 92 -18.41 -9.42 13.61
CA ASN A 92 -18.46 -8.82 14.95
C ASN A 92 -17.11 -8.26 15.45
N THR A 93 -16.08 -8.25 14.61
CA THR A 93 -14.71 -7.94 15.01
C THR A 93 -13.84 -7.71 13.79
N ASP A 94 -12.79 -6.91 13.95
CA ASP A 94 -11.84 -6.67 12.88
C ASP A 94 -10.49 -7.28 13.23
N THR A 95 -9.70 -7.59 12.20
CA THR A 95 -8.34 -8.06 12.40
C THR A 95 -7.39 -7.52 11.34
N SER A 96 -6.16 -7.21 11.76
CA SER A 96 -5.08 -6.86 10.84
C SER A 96 -4.08 -8.02 10.77
N LEU A 97 -3.71 -8.39 9.55
CA LEU A 97 -2.79 -9.47 9.24
C LEU A 97 -1.55 -8.93 8.55
N LEU A 98 -0.43 -9.63 8.74
CA LEU A 98 0.80 -9.40 7.98
C LEU A 98 0.99 -10.53 6.99
N ILE A 99 0.89 -10.20 5.72
CA ILE A 99 1.02 -11.15 4.62
C ILE A 99 2.34 -10.84 3.92
N SER A 100 3.14 -11.87 3.64
CA SER A 100 4.36 -11.69 2.83
C SER A 100 4.04 -10.94 1.53
N PHE A 101 4.86 -9.94 1.19
CA PHE A 101 4.71 -9.20 -0.06
C PHE A 101 4.69 -10.14 -1.27
N HIS A 102 5.58 -11.13 -1.28
CA HIS A 102 5.66 -12.13 -2.35
C HIS A 102 4.37 -12.94 -2.46
N ASP A 103 3.80 -13.37 -1.33
CA ASP A 103 2.58 -14.19 -1.35
C ASP A 103 1.36 -13.40 -1.78
N PHE A 104 1.26 -12.13 -1.36
CA PHE A 104 0.16 -11.24 -1.73
C PHE A 104 0.20 -10.87 -3.22
N PHE A 105 1.37 -10.45 -3.74
CA PHE A 105 1.52 -9.97 -5.12
C PHE A 105 1.98 -11.05 -6.11
N LYS A 106 2.00 -12.33 -5.72
CA LYS A 106 2.18 -13.41 -6.70
C LYS A 106 1.08 -13.35 -7.76
N LYS A 107 1.42 -13.77 -8.98
CA LYS A 107 0.49 -13.87 -10.12
C LYS A 107 -0.73 -14.74 -9.77
N GLY A 108 -1.89 -14.34 -10.27
CA GLY A 108 -3.20 -14.88 -9.96
C GLY A 108 -3.84 -14.17 -8.76
N ASN A 109 -5.03 -14.62 -8.38
CA ASN A 109 -5.73 -14.06 -7.22
C ASN A 109 -5.01 -14.42 -5.92
N PHE A 110 -5.03 -13.49 -4.96
CA PHE A 110 -4.64 -13.80 -3.59
C PHE A 110 -5.89 -14.22 -2.81
N ARG A 111 -5.82 -15.34 -2.09
CA ARG A 111 -6.91 -15.83 -1.24
C ARG A 111 -6.40 -16.00 0.17
N GLY A 112 -6.98 -15.27 1.10
CA GLY A 112 -6.69 -15.35 2.53
C GLY A 112 -7.86 -15.97 3.29
N THR A 113 -7.52 -16.61 4.41
CA THR A 113 -8.50 -17.19 5.34
C THR A 113 -8.17 -16.78 6.76
N ILE A 114 -9.19 -16.47 7.56
CA ILE A 114 -9.09 -16.30 9.01
C ILE A 114 -9.98 -17.36 9.65
N LYS A 115 -9.41 -18.13 10.58
CA LYS A 115 -10.18 -19.04 11.43
C LYS A 115 -10.38 -18.40 12.79
N ARG A 116 -11.63 -18.31 13.22
CA ARG A 116 -12.00 -17.77 14.53
C ARG A 116 -13.24 -18.46 15.05
N ASP A 117 -13.32 -18.63 16.36
CA ASP A 117 -14.52 -19.17 16.98
C ASP A 117 -15.58 -18.07 17.12
N ASP A 118 -16.84 -18.43 16.91
CA ASP A 118 -17.97 -17.55 17.19
C ASP A 118 -18.21 -17.40 18.71
N ARG A 119 -19.25 -16.64 19.09
CA ARG A 119 -19.60 -16.42 20.51
C ARG A 119 -19.92 -17.73 21.27
N TYR A 120 -20.26 -18.80 20.56
CA TYR A 120 -20.60 -20.10 21.12
C TYR A 120 -19.43 -21.10 21.06
N GLY A 121 -18.25 -20.67 20.58
CA GLY A 121 -17.07 -21.52 20.46
C GLY A 121 -17.04 -22.37 19.18
N ASN A 122 -17.91 -22.11 18.20
CA ASN A 122 -17.88 -22.86 16.94
C ASN A 122 -16.86 -22.23 15.98
N PRO A 123 -15.94 -23.02 15.38
CA PRO A 123 -14.98 -22.51 14.41
C PRO A 123 -15.66 -22.00 13.14
N GLN A 124 -15.44 -20.73 12.83
CA GLN A 124 -15.83 -20.07 11.59
C GLN A 124 -14.60 -19.81 10.73
N THR A 125 -14.76 -19.96 9.41
CA THR A 125 -13.72 -19.61 8.44
C THR A 125 -14.20 -18.45 7.59
N HIS A 126 -13.51 -17.32 7.70
CA HIS A 126 -13.78 -16.12 6.92
C HIS A 126 -12.77 -16.01 5.79
N TYR A 127 -13.26 -15.72 4.59
CA TYR A 127 -12.47 -15.62 3.38
C TYR A 127 -12.38 -14.17 2.93
N TYR A 128 -11.25 -13.80 2.35
CA TYR A 128 -11.07 -12.55 1.62
C TYR A 128 -10.18 -12.84 0.42
N GLU A 129 -10.56 -12.30 -0.73
CA GLU A 129 -9.85 -12.48 -1.99
C GLU A 129 -9.50 -11.13 -2.58
N TYR A 130 -8.34 -11.04 -3.23
CA TYR A 130 -7.93 -9.91 -4.04
C TYR A 130 -7.64 -10.44 -5.43
N ASP A 131 -8.37 -9.95 -6.42
CA ASP A 131 -8.04 -10.21 -7.81
C ASP A 131 -6.81 -9.38 -8.26
N GLU A 132 -6.36 -9.59 -9.49
CA GLU A 132 -5.21 -8.86 -10.04
C GLU A 132 -5.45 -7.34 -10.13
N LYS A 133 -6.70 -6.93 -10.35
CA LYS A 133 -7.06 -5.51 -10.42
C LYS A 133 -7.01 -4.87 -9.03
N ASP A 134 -7.55 -5.54 -8.02
CA ASP A 134 -7.50 -5.08 -6.62
C ASP A 134 -6.03 -4.91 -6.18
N LYS A 135 -5.17 -5.89 -6.49
CA LYS A 135 -3.73 -5.80 -6.21
C LYS A 135 -3.08 -4.61 -6.92
N GLY A 136 -3.43 -4.36 -8.18
CA GLY A 136 -2.95 -3.21 -8.93
C GLY A 136 -3.34 -1.88 -8.27
N GLU A 137 -4.60 -1.74 -7.84
CA GLU A 137 -5.06 -0.51 -7.17
C GLU A 137 -4.42 -0.34 -5.78
N VAL A 138 -4.14 -1.42 -5.05
CA VAL A 138 -3.31 -1.36 -3.83
C VAL A 138 -1.91 -0.80 -4.13
N LEU A 139 -1.25 -1.25 -5.21
CA LEU A 139 0.06 -0.71 -5.59
C LEU A 139 -0.03 0.77 -5.98
N ARG A 140 -1.11 1.17 -6.66
CA ARG A 140 -1.37 2.57 -7.01
C ARG A 140 -1.51 3.42 -5.74
N ALA A 141 -2.31 2.98 -4.78
CA ALA A 141 -2.52 3.63 -3.50
C ALA A 141 -1.22 3.84 -2.72
N ILE A 142 -0.38 2.80 -2.62
CA ILE A 142 0.94 2.88 -1.97
C ILE A 142 1.83 3.92 -2.67
N CYS A 143 1.85 3.93 -4.00
CA CYS A 143 2.65 4.89 -4.77
C CYS A 143 2.14 6.33 -4.60
N LEU A 144 0.82 6.54 -4.58
CA LEU A 144 0.23 7.85 -4.32
C LEU A 144 0.54 8.33 -2.91
N GLU A 145 0.38 7.47 -1.91
CA GLU A 145 0.70 7.79 -0.52
C GLU A 145 2.16 8.20 -0.35
N TYR A 146 3.09 7.50 -1.02
CA TYR A 146 4.50 7.87 -1.01
C TYR A 146 4.71 9.31 -1.47
N ILE A 147 4.07 9.72 -2.57
CA ILE A 147 4.20 11.09 -3.09
C ILE A 147 3.60 12.10 -2.12
N HIS A 148 2.41 11.82 -1.58
CA HIS A 148 1.75 12.69 -0.61
C HIS A 148 2.53 12.82 0.70
N THR A 149 3.19 11.76 1.14
CA THR A 149 4.01 11.78 2.35
C THR A 149 5.34 12.48 2.11
N LYS A 150 6.10 12.09 1.08
CA LYS A 150 7.43 12.64 0.78
C LYS A 150 7.40 14.13 0.44
N TYR A 151 6.37 14.55 -0.27
CA TYR A 151 6.26 15.91 -0.80
C TYR A 151 5.12 16.70 -0.17
N LYS A 152 4.70 16.31 1.05
CA LYS A 152 3.59 16.93 1.80
C LYS A 152 3.64 18.46 1.79
N GLU A 153 4.82 19.03 2.06
CA GLU A 153 5.02 20.48 2.08
C GLU A 153 4.80 21.11 0.70
N LYS A 154 5.34 20.50 -0.37
CA LYS A 154 5.19 21.01 -1.74
C LYS A 154 3.75 20.86 -2.24
N LEU A 155 3.03 19.86 -1.77
CA LEU A 155 1.63 19.64 -2.14
C LEU A 155 0.66 20.47 -1.28
N ASN A 156 1.15 21.20 -0.27
CA ASN A 156 0.32 22.07 0.56
C ASN A 156 -0.07 23.33 -0.23
N PRO A 157 -1.38 23.62 -0.40
CA PRO A 157 -1.86 24.80 -1.11
C PRO A 157 -1.28 26.11 -0.57
N ILE A 158 -1.08 26.20 0.75
CA ILE A 158 -0.53 27.39 1.42
C ILE A 158 0.94 27.60 1.02
N TYR A 159 1.73 26.53 0.99
CA TYR A 159 3.15 26.61 0.58
C TYR A 159 3.31 26.99 -0.90
N GLN A 160 2.35 26.60 -1.75
CA GLN A 160 2.33 26.95 -3.16
C GLN A 160 2.01 28.44 -3.40
N GLN A 161 1.20 29.07 -2.53
CA GLN A 161 0.90 30.50 -2.60
C GLN A 161 2.12 31.38 -2.28
N PHE A 162 2.94 30.99 -1.30
CA PHE A 162 4.16 31.73 -0.92
C PHE A 162 5.28 31.66 -1.96
N LYS A 163 5.21 30.76 -2.93
CA LYS A 163 6.22 30.59 -3.97
C LYS A 163 5.94 31.41 -5.24
N GLN A 164 4.77 32.04 -5.32
CA GLN A 164 4.32 32.86 -6.46
C GLN A 164 4.47 34.37 -6.20
N GLN A 165 5.04 34.75 -5.06
CA GLN A 165 5.46 36.12 -4.71
C GLN A 165 6.98 36.21 -4.78
#